data_AF-A0A6F8ZEH4-F1
#
_entry.id   AF-A0A6F8ZEH4-F1
#
_cell.length_a   1.000
_cell.length_b   1.000
_cell.length_c   1.000
_cell.angle_alpha   90.00
_cell.angle_beta   90.00
_cell.angle_gamma   90.00
#
_symmetry.space_group_name_H-M   'P 1'
#
loop_
_entity.id
_entity.type
_entity.pdbx_description
1 polymer ?
#
loop_
_entity_poly.entity_id
_entity_poly.type
_entity_poly.pdbx_seq_one_letter_code
_entity_poly.pdbx_strand_id
1 'polypeptide(L)'
;MRIDATGPARVREEDGVLAAPGRARTPVRDLTASPAWRRLLQLEAELVAVPGPDTVQRYRQHVRTLLNRLLERATAARLPPLSARGRFRQLFVVARIDWELAEIGRQALTAHPGTALLGHLDALKGLLVDLWV
;
A
#
# COMPACT_ATOMS: atom_id res chain seq x y z
N MET A 1 41.12 -57.98 -19.26
CA MET A 1 42.44 -57.49 -18.84
C MET A 1 42.25 -56.04 -18.42
N ARG A 2 42.37 -55.78 -17.11
CA ARG A 2 42.12 -54.48 -16.46
C ARG A 2 43.34 -53.59 -16.61
N ILE A 3 43.13 -52.29 -16.80
CA ILE A 3 44.18 -51.27 -16.81
C ILE A 3 43.88 -50.34 -15.63
N ASP A 4 44.83 -50.24 -14.72
CA ASP A 4 44.79 -49.42 -13.51
C ASP A 4 45.14 -47.95 -13.78
N ALA A 5 44.55 -47.10 -12.92
CA ALA A 5 45.02 -45.85 -12.34
C ALA A 5 45.75 -44.79 -13.21
N THR A 6 45.27 -43.54 -13.14
CA THR A 6 46.03 -42.36 -12.64
C THR A 6 45.19 -41.10 -12.87
N GLY A 7 44.71 -40.45 -11.80
CA GLY A 7 44.32 -39.04 -11.83
C GLY A 7 45.58 -38.16 -11.91
N PRO A 8 45.51 -36.92 -12.43
CA PRO A 8 45.10 -35.82 -11.54
C PRO A 8 44.43 -34.64 -12.28
N ALA A 9 43.69 -33.81 -11.54
CA ALA A 9 43.75 -32.35 -11.60
C ALA A 9 42.54 -31.75 -10.87
N ARG A 10 42.83 -30.94 -9.87
CA ARG A 10 41.87 -30.01 -9.28
C ARG A 10 41.45 -29.01 -10.35
N VAL A 11 40.14 -28.84 -10.55
CA VAL A 11 39.59 -27.62 -11.15
C VAL A 11 38.76 -26.96 -10.06
N ARG A 12 39.20 -25.77 -9.68
CA ARG A 12 38.57 -24.86 -8.74
C ARG A 12 38.12 -23.67 -9.59
N GLU A 13 36.84 -23.64 -9.90
CA GLU A 13 36.06 -22.52 -10.44
C GLU A 13 34.69 -22.72 -9.76
N GLU A 14 34.33 -22.04 -8.68
CA GLU A 14 34.09 -20.59 -8.57
C GLU A 14 33.38 -20.04 -9.79
N ASP A 15 32.08 -20.32 -9.94
CA ASP A 15 31.19 -19.30 -10.50
C ASP A 15 29.72 -19.47 -10.08
N GLY A 16 29.27 -18.45 -9.35
CA GLY A 16 27.91 -17.90 -9.33
C GLY A 16 26.72 -18.77 -9.72
N VAL A 17 26.20 -19.56 -8.77
CA VAL A 17 24.74 -19.63 -8.66
C VAL A 17 24.32 -18.58 -7.64
N LEU A 18 24.04 -17.41 -8.20
CA LEU A 18 23.39 -16.27 -7.55
C LEU A 18 22.40 -16.78 -6.50
N ALA A 19 22.76 -16.60 -5.23
CA ALA A 19 21.79 -16.41 -4.19
C ALA A 19 20.83 -15.34 -4.72
N ALA A 20 19.63 -15.76 -5.14
CA ALA A 20 18.59 -14.83 -5.51
C ALA A 20 18.52 -13.84 -4.35
N PRO A 21 18.69 -12.51 -4.59
CA PRO A 21 18.60 -11.55 -3.51
C PRO A 21 17.25 -11.81 -2.85
N GLY A 22 17.32 -12.26 -1.58
CA GLY A 22 16.15 -12.57 -0.80
C GLY A 22 15.19 -11.42 -1.01
N ARG A 23 14.01 -11.72 -1.55
CA ARG A 23 12.97 -10.73 -1.80
C ARG A 23 12.88 -9.91 -0.54
N ALA A 24 13.43 -8.71 -0.56
CA ALA A 24 13.24 -7.75 0.50
C ALA A 24 11.75 -7.41 0.39
N ARG A 25 10.91 -8.22 1.04
CA ARG A 25 9.59 -7.81 1.47
C ARG A 25 9.88 -6.50 2.16
N THR A 26 9.58 -5.38 1.49
CA THR A 26 9.62 -4.09 2.15
C THR A 26 8.73 -4.29 3.37
N PRO A 27 9.28 -4.23 4.60
CA PRO A 27 8.47 -4.57 5.74
C PRO A 27 7.28 -3.62 5.73
N VAL A 28 6.07 -4.16 5.96
CA VAL A 28 4.80 -3.42 6.09
C VAL A 28 4.93 -2.22 7.07
N ARG A 29 5.99 -2.24 7.89
CA ARG A 29 6.46 -1.24 8.84
C ARG A 29 6.70 0.17 8.31
N ASP A 30 6.73 0.43 7.00
CA ASP A 30 7.10 1.77 6.49
C ASP A 30 5.92 2.63 5.98
N LEU A 31 4.72 2.08 5.76
CA LEU A 31 3.59 2.94 5.34
C LEU A 31 3.18 3.87 6.48
N THR A 32 2.93 3.32 7.66
CA THR A 32 2.45 4.10 8.81
C THR A 32 3.50 5.06 9.35
N ALA A 33 4.78 4.79 9.10
CA ALA A 33 5.90 5.67 9.40
C ALA A 33 6.13 6.74 8.32
N SER A 34 5.58 6.54 7.11
CA SER A 34 5.82 7.43 5.98
C SER A 34 5.34 8.86 6.26
N PRO A 35 6.01 9.89 5.70
CA PRO A 35 5.53 11.27 5.77
C PRO A 35 4.11 11.43 5.22
N ALA A 36 3.74 10.64 4.21
CA ALA A 36 2.40 10.67 3.62
C ALA A 36 1.33 10.17 4.61
N TRP A 37 1.62 9.13 5.39
CA TRP A 37 0.70 8.65 6.42
C TRP A 37 0.60 9.61 7.60
N ARG A 38 1.71 10.18 8.04
CA ARG A 38 1.68 11.23 9.08
C ARG A 38 0.85 12.45 8.66
N ARG A 39 0.98 12.87 7.39
CA ARG A 39 0.15 13.96 6.85
C ARG A 39 -1.33 13.56 6.75
N LEU A 40 -1.64 12.30 6.45
CA LEU A 40 -3.02 11.80 6.48
C LEU A 40 -3.61 11.98 7.87
N LEU A 41 -2.94 11.47 8.92
CA LEU A 41 -3.40 11.58 10.31
C LEU A 41 -3.55 13.05 10.77
N GLN A 42 -2.65 13.94 10.34
CA GLN A 42 -2.79 15.36 10.62
C GLN A 42 -4.06 15.95 9.98
N LEU A 43 -4.34 15.61 8.71
CA LEU A 43 -5.55 16.06 8.03
C LEU A 43 -6.83 15.45 8.63
N GLU A 44 -6.77 14.24 9.17
CA GLU A 44 -7.88 13.66 9.96
C GLU A 44 -8.14 14.49 11.20
N ALA A 45 -7.10 14.84 11.95
CA ALA A 45 -7.24 15.67 13.14
C ALA A 45 -7.78 17.07 12.79
N GLU A 46 -7.30 17.70 11.70
CA GLU A 46 -7.84 18.97 11.19
C GLU A 46 -9.33 18.84 10.83
N LEU A 47 -9.71 17.76 10.14
CA LEU A 47 -11.09 17.52 9.70
C LEU A 47 -12.05 17.27 10.88
N VAL A 48 -11.60 16.57 11.91
CA VAL A 48 -12.38 16.32 13.12
C VAL A 48 -12.52 17.59 13.96
N ALA A 49 -11.44 18.38 14.07
CA ALA A 49 -11.44 19.61 14.87
C ALA A 49 -12.23 20.75 14.22
N VAL A 50 -12.08 20.92 12.89
CA VAL A 50 -12.76 21.95 12.11
C VAL A 50 -13.35 21.32 10.83
N PRO A 51 -14.50 20.64 10.95
CA PRO A 51 -15.20 20.04 9.83
C PRO A 51 -15.68 21.12 8.87
N GLY A 52 -15.38 20.97 7.58
CA GLY A 52 -15.83 21.92 6.57
C GLY A 52 -15.36 21.58 5.16
N PRO A 53 -15.84 22.33 4.16
CA PRO A 53 -15.54 22.06 2.75
C PRO A 53 -14.03 22.02 2.45
N ASP A 54 -13.27 22.96 3.03
CA ASP A 54 -11.83 23.08 2.79
C ASP A 54 -11.04 21.92 3.40
N THR A 55 -11.35 21.53 4.65
CA THR A 55 -10.69 20.40 5.32
C THR A 55 -11.03 19.08 4.63
N VAL A 56 -12.29 18.91 4.19
CA VAL A 56 -12.71 17.77 3.37
C VAL A 56 -11.93 17.72 2.05
N GLN A 57 -11.82 18.84 1.34
CA GLN A 57 -11.13 18.89 0.05
C GLN A 57 -9.65 18.53 0.20
N ARG A 58 -8.95 19.11 1.19
CA ARG A 58 -7.54 18.79 1.47
C ARG A 58 -7.36 17.32 1.82
N TYR A 59 -8.23 16.77 2.66
CA TYR A 59 -8.22 15.35 3.02
C TYR A 59 -8.40 14.45 1.80
N ARG A 60 -9.45 14.69 0.99
CA ARG A 60 -9.72 13.92 -0.23
C ARG A 60 -8.58 13.96 -1.23
N GLN A 61 -7.98 15.13 -1.43
CA GLN A 61 -6.86 15.29 -2.35
C GLN A 61 -5.66 14.46 -1.87
N HIS A 62 -5.34 14.53 -0.58
CA HIS A 62 -4.22 13.78 -0.01
C HIS A 62 -4.43 12.26 -0.11
N VAL A 63 -5.64 11.77 0.19
CA VAL A 63 -5.98 10.34 0.05
C VAL A 63 -5.85 9.89 -1.41
N ARG A 64 -6.33 10.68 -2.38
CA ARG A 64 -6.18 10.36 -3.81
C ARG A 64 -4.73 10.30 -4.25
N THR A 65 -3.91 11.25 -3.80
CA THR A 65 -2.47 11.22 -4.07
C THR A 65 -1.81 9.98 -3.47
N LEU A 66 -2.16 9.62 -2.24
CA LEU A 66 -1.65 8.40 -1.61
C LEU A 66 -2.09 7.17 -2.41
N LEU A 67 -3.38 7.04 -2.72
CA LEU A 67 -3.93 5.93 -3.49
C LEU A 67 -3.22 5.76 -4.84
N ASN A 68 -3.03 6.85 -5.60
CA ASN A 68 -2.33 6.78 -6.89
C ASN A 68 -0.90 6.24 -6.71
N ARG A 69 -0.16 6.70 -5.70
CA ARG A 69 1.18 6.17 -5.40
C ARG A 69 1.15 4.69 -5.03
N LEU A 70 0.13 4.24 -4.30
CA LEU A 70 -0.05 2.81 -3.97
C LEU A 70 -0.28 1.97 -5.23
N LEU A 71 -1.16 2.45 -6.12
CA LEU A 71 -1.48 1.78 -7.38
C LEU A 71 -0.27 1.76 -8.33
N GLU A 72 0.46 2.87 -8.46
CA GLU A 72 1.70 2.98 -9.23
C GLU A 72 2.79 2.05 -8.69
N ARG A 73 2.93 1.93 -7.37
CA ARG A 73 3.88 0.99 -6.76
C ARG A 73 3.51 -0.45 -7.09
N ALA A 74 2.23 -0.79 -7.02
CA ALA A 74 1.74 -2.14 -7.33
C ALA A 74 1.98 -2.51 -8.80
N THR A 75 1.85 -1.55 -9.73
CA THR A 75 2.15 -1.78 -11.16
C THR A 75 3.65 -1.79 -11.45
N ALA A 76 4.43 -0.91 -10.82
CA ALA A 76 5.87 -0.79 -11.02
C ALA A 76 6.68 -1.95 -10.43
N ALA A 77 6.15 -2.65 -9.42
CA ALA A 77 6.82 -3.76 -8.74
C ALA A 77 7.11 -5.01 -9.62
N ARG A 78 6.87 -4.95 -10.95
CA ARG A 78 7.00 -6.07 -11.89
C ARG A 78 6.37 -7.36 -11.35
N LEU A 79 5.26 -7.20 -10.62
CA LEU A 79 4.49 -8.34 -10.17
C LEU A 79 3.96 -9.05 -11.44
N PRO A 80 3.97 -10.39 -11.48
CA PRO A 80 3.30 -11.11 -12.56
C PRO A 80 1.88 -10.54 -12.72
N PRO A 81 1.35 -10.46 -13.96
CA PRO A 81 0.07 -9.82 -14.23
C PRO A 81 -0.96 -10.32 -13.23
N LEU A 82 -1.54 -9.38 -12.47
CA LEU A 82 -2.51 -9.70 -11.43
C LEU A 82 -3.59 -10.62 -12.02
N SER A 83 -3.84 -11.73 -11.32
CA SER A 83 -4.94 -12.62 -11.68
C SER A 83 -6.24 -11.82 -11.79
N ALA A 84 -7.22 -12.29 -12.57
CA ALA A 84 -8.51 -11.61 -12.69
C ALA A 84 -9.13 -11.31 -11.31
N ARG A 85 -8.96 -12.23 -10.36
CA ARG A 85 -9.36 -12.07 -8.95
C ARG A 85 -8.59 -10.97 -8.22
N GLY A 86 -7.28 -10.85 -8.44
CA GLY A 86 -6.46 -9.78 -7.87
C GLY A 86 -6.85 -8.39 -8.38
N ARG A 87 -7.08 -8.27 -9.70
CA ARG A 87 -7.60 -7.03 -10.32
C ARG A 87 -8.98 -6.67 -9.79
N PHE A 88 -9.87 -7.65 -9.67
CA PHE A 88 -11.20 -7.44 -9.10
C PHE A 88 -11.13 -6.95 -7.65
N ARG A 89 -10.29 -7.56 -6.81
CA ARG A 89 -10.09 -7.11 -5.41
C ARG A 89 -9.58 -5.66 -5.37
N GLN A 90 -8.61 -5.31 -6.21
CA GLN A 90 -8.07 -3.95 -6.27
C GLN A 90 -9.14 -2.94 -6.68
N LEU A 91 -9.92 -3.23 -7.73
CA LEU A 91 -11.04 -2.38 -8.15
C LEU A 91 -12.09 -2.21 -7.05
N PHE A 92 -12.42 -3.30 -6.35
CA PHE A 92 -13.35 -3.27 -5.23
C PHE A 92 -12.84 -2.37 -4.09
N VAL A 93 -11.56 -2.47 -3.72
CA VAL A 93 -11.00 -1.64 -2.65
C VAL A 93 -10.96 -0.16 -3.06
N VAL A 94 -10.62 0.15 -4.31
CA VAL A 94 -10.68 1.53 -4.84
C VAL A 94 -12.10 2.07 -4.77
N ALA A 95 -13.09 1.33 -5.26
CA ALA A 95 -14.50 1.73 -5.20
C ALA A 95 -14.97 1.95 -3.76
N ARG A 96 -14.52 1.10 -2.82
CA ARG A 96 -14.83 1.26 -1.40
C ARG A 96 -14.18 2.51 -0.81
N ILE A 97 -12.93 2.82 -1.15
CA ILE A 97 -12.27 4.07 -0.72
C ILE A 97 -13.03 5.29 -1.23
N ASP A 98 -13.45 5.28 -2.50
CA ASP A 98 -14.25 6.38 -3.06
C ASP A 98 -15.58 6.56 -2.32
N TRP A 99 -16.22 5.46 -1.93
CA TRP A 99 -17.43 5.50 -1.11
C TRP A 99 -17.14 6.11 0.29
N GLU A 100 -16.11 5.65 0.99
CA GLU A 100 -15.75 6.21 2.31
C GLU A 100 -15.42 7.71 2.22
N LEU A 101 -14.71 8.14 1.17
CA LEU A 101 -14.43 9.57 0.95
C LEU A 101 -15.71 10.39 0.72
N ALA A 102 -16.71 9.82 0.05
CA ALA A 102 -17.99 10.47 -0.13
C ALA A 102 -18.73 10.58 1.21
N GLU A 103 -18.74 9.52 2.02
CA GLU A 103 -19.35 9.53 3.36
C GLU A 103 -18.69 10.53 4.30
N ILE A 104 -17.35 10.54 4.34
CA ILE A 104 -16.58 11.52 5.12
C ILE A 104 -16.99 12.95 4.74
N GLY A 105 -17.09 13.23 3.43
CA GLY A 105 -17.56 14.52 2.94
C GLY A 105 -18.98 14.85 3.38
N ARG A 106 -19.91 13.89 3.33
CA ARG A 106 -21.29 14.10 3.81
C ARG A 106 -21.33 14.37 5.30
N GLN A 107 -20.66 13.55 6.10
CA GLN A 107 -20.65 13.66 7.57
C GLN A 107 -19.97 14.94 8.06
N ALA A 108 -18.85 15.31 7.47
CA ALA A 108 -18.12 16.53 7.82
C ALA A 108 -18.90 17.83 7.49
N LEU A 109 -19.89 17.77 6.59
CA LEU A 109 -20.76 18.89 6.26
C LEU A 109 -22.08 18.88 7.05
N THR A 110 -22.29 17.90 7.94
CA THR A 110 -23.43 17.92 8.86
C THR A 110 -23.15 18.87 10.03
N ALA A 111 -24.21 19.35 10.69
CA ALA A 111 -24.09 20.23 11.85
C ALA A 111 -23.42 19.55 13.06
N HIS A 112 -23.40 18.21 13.12
CA HIS A 112 -22.84 17.44 14.24
C HIS A 112 -22.01 16.26 13.72
N PRO A 113 -20.79 16.51 13.21
CA PRO A 113 -19.87 15.46 12.80
C PRO A 113 -19.43 14.69 14.05
N GLY A 114 -20.09 13.56 14.28
CA GLY A 114 -19.91 12.73 15.47
C GLY A 114 -19.11 11.46 15.17
N THR A 115 -19.44 10.41 15.91
CA THR A 115 -18.82 9.08 15.82
C THR A 115 -18.89 8.45 14.43
N ALA A 116 -19.87 8.82 13.61
CA ALA A 116 -19.98 8.38 12.22
C ALA A 116 -18.78 8.82 11.38
N LEU A 117 -18.35 10.09 11.50
CA LEU A 117 -17.16 10.60 10.78
C LEU A 117 -15.92 9.79 11.16
N LEU A 118 -15.72 9.55 12.45
CA LEU A 118 -14.59 8.76 12.96
C LEU A 118 -14.61 7.33 12.41
N GLY A 119 -15.78 6.69 12.39
CA GLY A 119 -15.95 5.36 11.82
C GLY A 119 -15.53 5.27 10.35
N HIS A 120 -15.89 6.26 9.54
CA HIS A 120 -15.49 6.30 8.12
C HIS A 120 -13.99 6.58 7.94
N LEU A 121 -13.40 7.44 8.78
CA LEU A 121 -11.95 7.70 8.75
C LEU A 121 -11.15 6.43 9.10
N ASP A 122 -11.58 5.68 10.12
CA ASP A 122 -10.94 4.42 10.50
C ASP A 122 -11.11 3.33 9.42
N ALA A 123 -12.30 3.22 8.83
CA ALA A 123 -12.54 2.30 7.72
C ALA A 123 -11.63 2.61 6.52
N LEU A 124 -11.49 3.90 6.17
CA LEU A 124 -10.62 4.33 5.09
C LEU A 124 -9.15 3.99 5.33
N LYS A 125 -8.64 4.19 6.55
CA LYS A 125 -7.28 3.79 6.93
C LYS A 125 -7.08 2.28 6.77
N GLY A 126 -8.04 1.47 7.20
CA GLY A 126 -8.00 0.02 7.03
C GLY A 126 -7.83 -0.38 5.56
N LEU A 127 -8.61 0.22 4.67
CA LEU A 127 -8.55 -0.04 3.22
C LEU A 127 -7.22 0.38 2.59
N LEU A 128 -6.65 1.51 3.04
CA LEU A 128 -5.34 1.97 2.57
C LEU A 128 -4.21 1.04 3.01
N VAL A 129 -4.29 0.50 4.22
CA VAL A 129 -3.33 -0.51 4.71
C VAL A 129 -3.49 -1.82 3.95
N ASP A 130 -4.72 -2.24 3.66
CA ASP A 130 -5.01 -3.45 2.86
C ASP A 130 -4.46 -3.37 1.43
N LEU A 131 -4.38 -2.18 0.84
CA LEU A 131 -3.74 -1.97 -0.46
C LEU A 131 -2.21 -1.98 -0.41
N TRP A 132 -1.62 -1.80 0.77
CA TRP A 132 -0.16 -1.78 0.95
C TRP A 132 0.47 -3.17 1.06
N VAL A 133 -0.30 -4.15 1.56
CA VAL A 133 0.15 -5.52 1.87
C VAL A 133 -0.05 -6.46 0.68
#